data_AF-A0A974DYS3-F1
#
_entry.id   AF-A0A974DYS3-F1
#
_cell.length_a   1.000
_cell.length_b   1.000
_cell.length_c   1.000
_cell.angle_alpha   90.00
_cell.angle_beta   90.00
_cell.angle_gamma   90.00
#
_symmetry.space_group_name_H-M   'P 1'
#
loop_
_entity.id
_entity.type
_entity.pdbx_description
1 polymer ?
#
loop_
_entity_poly.entity_id
_entity_poly.type
_entity_poly.pdbx_seq_one_letter_code
_entity_poly.pdbx_strand_id
1 'polypeptide(L)'
;RLANSKAHTSRFISANLPCNKFKNRLVNIMPYETTRVCLQPIRGVEGSDYINASFIDGYRQQKAYIATQGPLAETTEDFWRMLWENNSTIVVMLTKLREMGREKCHQYWPAERSARYQYFVVDPMAEYNMPQYILREFKVTDARDGQSRTVRQFQFTDWPEQGVPKSGEGFIDFIGQVHKTKEQFGQDGPISVHC
;
A
#
# COMPACT_ATOMS: atom_id res chain seq x y z
N ARG A 1 12.00 32.70 3.32
CA ARG A 1 12.53 32.20 4.61
C ARG A 1 11.52 31.20 5.17
N LEU A 2 11.61 29.94 4.77
CA LEU A 2 10.74 28.87 5.27
C LEU A 2 11.23 28.49 6.67
N ALA A 3 10.36 28.65 7.66
CA ALA A 3 10.69 28.39 9.04
C ALA A 3 11.11 26.92 9.20
N ASN A 4 12.28 26.74 9.80
CA ASN A 4 12.81 25.48 10.27
C ASN A 4 11.93 25.01 11.44
N SER A 5 10.75 24.46 11.16
CA SER A 5 9.98 23.77 12.19
C SER A 5 10.68 22.45 12.45
N LYS A 6 11.57 22.42 13.45
CA LYS A 6 12.05 21.16 14.03
C LYS A 6 10.82 20.35 14.39
N ALA A 7 10.54 19.28 13.63
CA ALA A 7 9.42 18.40 13.91
C ALA A 7 9.61 17.88 15.34
N HIS A 8 8.62 18.10 16.19
CA HIS A 8 8.63 17.53 17.54
C HIS A 8 8.78 16.01 17.40
N THR A 9 9.79 15.44 18.07
CA THR A 9 10.08 14.00 18.12
C THR A 9 8.87 13.17 18.56
N SER A 10 7.90 13.77 19.25
CA SER A 10 6.63 13.15 19.62
C SER A 10 5.74 12.76 18.44
N ARG A 11 5.98 13.28 17.23
CA ARG A 11 5.14 13.00 16.05
C ARG A 11 5.42 11.64 15.40
N PHE A 12 6.54 10.98 15.73
CA PHE A 12 7.01 9.77 15.05
C PHE A 12 7.46 8.69 16.05
N ILE A 13 6.80 8.59 17.20
CA ILE A 13 7.25 7.74 18.32
C ILE A 13 7.32 6.28 17.87
N SER A 14 6.22 5.75 17.35
CA SER A 14 6.13 4.34 16.93
C SER A 14 7.12 4.01 15.83
N ALA A 15 7.29 4.91 14.85
CA ALA A 15 8.20 4.74 13.73
C ALA A 15 9.69 4.72 14.12
N ASN A 16 10.05 5.38 15.22
CA ASN A 16 11.43 5.46 15.72
C ASN A 16 11.80 4.36 16.73
N LEU A 17 10.85 3.52 17.14
CA LEU A 17 11.14 2.39 18.03
C LEU A 17 12.21 1.48 17.40
N PRO A 18 13.19 0.99 18.18
CA PRO A 18 14.25 0.12 17.63
C PRO A 18 13.72 -1.09 16.85
N CYS A 19 12.63 -1.71 17.33
CA CYS A 19 11.95 -2.84 16.69
C CYS A 19 11.27 -2.51 15.35
N ASN A 20 11.07 -1.23 15.02
CA ASN A 20 10.41 -0.78 13.79
C ASN A 20 11.37 -0.18 12.76
N LYS A 21 12.66 0.04 13.10
CA LYS A 21 13.60 0.72 12.20
C LYS A 21 13.75 0.03 10.84
N PHE A 22 13.78 -1.30 10.82
CA PHE A 22 13.89 -2.09 9.58
C PHE A 22 12.59 -2.16 8.78
N LYS A 23 11.47 -1.67 9.34
CA LYS A 23 10.17 -1.62 8.66
C LYS A 23 9.99 -0.36 7.80
N ASN A 24 10.94 0.58 7.86
CA ASN A 24 10.91 1.83 7.11
C ASN A 24 11.87 1.76 5.91
N ARG A 25 11.34 1.81 4.67
CA ARG A 25 12.16 1.80 3.45
C ARG A 25 13.08 3.02 3.39
N LEU A 26 12.59 4.18 3.80
CA LEU A 26 13.35 5.41 3.94
C LEU A 26 13.23 5.91 5.38
N VAL A 27 14.36 5.92 6.10
CA VAL A 27 14.39 6.28 7.54
C VAL A 27 13.99 7.74 7.82
N ASN A 28 14.02 8.60 6.80
CA ASN A 28 13.61 10.00 6.88
C ASN A 28 12.13 10.22 6.51
N ILE A 29 11.40 9.17 6.12
CA ILE A 29 9.97 9.22 5.78
C ILE A 29 9.22 8.31 6.75
N MET A 30 8.50 8.91 7.68
CA MET A 30 7.79 8.21 8.75
C MET A 30 6.34 8.72 8.84
N PRO A 31 5.37 7.87 9.24
CA PRO A 31 3.99 8.29 9.40
C PRO A 31 3.84 9.10 10.69
N TYR A 32 3.01 10.15 10.66
CA TYR A 32 2.65 10.85 11.90
C TYR A 32 1.82 9.97 12.82
N GLU A 33 2.10 10.01 14.12
CA GLU A 33 1.44 9.18 15.13
C GLU A 33 -0.09 9.33 15.13
N THR A 34 -0.59 10.54 14.87
CA THR A 34 -2.04 10.85 14.90
C THR A 34 -2.82 10.28 13.73
N THR A 35 -2.15 9.98 12.61
CA THR A 35 -2.80 9.52 11.37
C THR A 35 -2.26 8.18 10.88
N ARG A 36 -1.31 7.57 11.59
CA ARG A 36 -0.74 6.29 11.18
C ARG A 36 -1.83 5.23 11.13
N VAL A 37 -1.65 4.26 10.24
CA VAL A 37 -2.45 3.04 10.28
C VAL A 37 -1.91 2.15 11.40
N CYS A 38 -2.79 1.70 12.30
CA CYS A 38 -2.44 0.79 13.37
C CYS A 38 -2.97 -0.60 13.03
N LEU A 39 -2.12 -1.61 13.13
CA LEU A 39 -2.51 -3.01 12.99
C LEU A 39 -2.90 -3.58 14.35
N GLN A 40 -3.72 -4.63 14.36
CA GLN A 40 -3.98 -5.37 15.60
C GLN A 40 -2.67 -6.00 16.11
N PRO A 41 -2.29 -5.74 17.37
CA PRO A 41 -1.03 -6.25 17.92
C PRO A 41 -1.06 -7.78 18.04
N ILE A 42 0.06 -8.40 17.71
CA ILE A 42 0.27 -9.84 17.86
C ILE A 42 0.96 -10.08 19.21
N ARG A 43 0.35 -10.94 20.04
CA ARG A 43 0.87 -11.26 21.37
C ARG A 43 2.31 -11.79 21.27
N GLY A 44 3.21 -11.18 22.04
CA GLY A 44 4.63 -11.58 22.09
C GLY A 44 5.50 -10.98 20.97
N VAL A 45 4.94 -10.18 20.07
CA VAL A 45 5.69 -9.51 18.99
C VAL A 45 5.63 -8.00 19.18
N GLU A 46 6.71 -7.42 19.70
CA GLU A 46 6.85 -5.98 19.86
C GLU A 46 6.83 -5.26 18.50
N GLY A 47 6.13 -4.12 18.40
CA GLY A 47 6.01 -3.35 17.16
C GLY A 47 5.16 -4.02 16.06
N SER A 48 4.39 -5.06 16.40
CA SER A 48 3.47 -5.72 15.46
C SER A 48 2.24 -4.88 15.09
N ASP A 49 1.96 -3.80 15.83
CA ASP A 49 0.91 -2.84 15.49
C ASP A 49 1.37 -1.78 14.46
N TYR A 50 2.66 -1.79 14.11
CA TYR A 50 3.27 -0.78 13.25
C TYR A 50 3.39 -1.21 11.80
N ILE A 51 2.98 -0.30 10.91
CA ILE A 51 3.31 -0.27 9.49
C ILE A 51 3.55 1.18 9.08
N ASN A 52 4.49 1.43 8.15
CA ASN A 52 4.74 2.78 7.63
C ASN A 52 3.63 3.19 6.65
N ALA A 53 2.49 3.60 7.21
CA ALA A 53 1.31 4.00 6.47
C ALA A 53 0.53 5.07 7.23
N SER A 54 -0.16 5.96 6.52
CA SER A 54 -1.04 6.99 7.09
C SER A 54 -2.39 7.00 6.39
N PHE A 55 -3.45 7.22 7.15
CA PHE A 55 -4.74 7.58 6.60
C PHE A 55 -4.71 9.00 6.04
N ILE A 56 -5.29 9.18 4.87
CA ILE A 56 -5.44 10.47 4.19
C ILE A 56 -6.91 10.68 3.86
N ASP A 57 -7.41 11.86 4.21
CA ASP A 57 -8.78 12.27 3.89
C ASP A 57 -8.91 12.50 2.38
N GLY A 58 -10.03 12.05 1.82
CA GLY A 58 -10.40 12.36 0.45
C GLY A 58 -11.38 13.53 0.41
N TYR A 59 -11.79 13.88 -0.80
CA TYR A 59 -12.74 14.99 -0.99
C TYR A 59 -14.10 14.76 -0.31
N ARG A 60 -14.62 13.52 -0.36
CA ARG A 60 -15.97 13.17 0.15
C ARG A 60 -15.98 12.44 1.49
N GLN A 61 -14.86 11.88 1.92
CA GLN A 61 -14.79 11.01 3.09
C GLN A 61 -13.45 11.15 3.81
N GLN A 62 -13.50 11.13 5.14
CA GLN A 62 -12.29 10.97 5.94
C GLN A 62 -11.70 9.59 5.72
N LYS A 63 -10.37 9.46 5.87
CA LYS A 63 -9.64 8.20 5.69
C LYS A 63 -9.97 7.50 4.36
N ALA A 64 -10.14 8.28 3.29
CA ALA A 64 -10.46 7.74 1.97
C ALA A 64 -9.32 6.93 1.35
N TYR A 65 -8.09 7.24 1.76
CA TYR A 65 -6.88 6.63 1.25
C TYR A 65 -6.00 6.18 2.40
N ILE A 66 -5.17 5.19 2.11
CA ILE A 66 -3.99 4.84 2.91
C ILE A 66 -2.77 5.15 2.04
N ALA A 67 -1.98 6.14 2.44
CA ALA A 67 -0.69 6.40 1.82
C ALA A 67 0.38 5.59 2.55
N THR A 68 1.15 4.79 1.81
CA THR A 68 2.19 3.92 2.38
C THR A 68 3.39 3.80 1.44
N GLN A 69 4.51 3.31 1.96
CA GLN A 69 5.70 3.01 1.16
C GLN A 69 5.49 1.79 0.27
N GLY A 70 6.24 1.66 -0.83
CA GLY A 70 6.41 0.38 -1.51
C GLY A 70 6.88 -0.70 -0.53
N PRO A 71 6.12 -1.80 -0.33
CA PRO A 71 6.43 -2.81 0.68
C PRO A 71 7.87 -3.33 0.61
N LEU A 72 8.42 -3.66 1.78
CA LEU A 72 9.68 -4.39 1.93
C LEU A 72 9.38 -5.90 2.01
N ALA A 73 10.40 -6.74 1.86
CA ALA A 73 10.25 -8.16 2.11
C ALA A 73 9.79 -8.41 3.57
N GLU A 74 10.38 -7.68 4.51
CA GLU A 74 10.12 -7.77 5.95
C GLU A 74 8.72 -7.27 6.35
N THR A 75 8.08 -6.43 5.53
CA THR A 75 6.77 -5.82 5.83
C THR A 75 5.67 -6.31 4.91
N THR A 76 5.93 -7.31 4.06
CA THR A 76 4.94 -7.83 3.12
C THR A 76 3.75 -8.46 3.83
N GLU A 77 3.98 -9.18 4.94
CA GLU A 77 2.88 -9.74 5.74
C GLU A 77 2.06 -8.65 6.45
N ASP A 78 2.73 -7.65 7.02
CA ASP A 78 2.10 -6.50 7.66
C ASP A 78 1.24 -5.71 6.64
N PHE A 79 1.67 -5.63 5.37
CA PHE A 79 0.91 -4.98 4.30
C PHE A 79 -0.40 -5.71 3.98
N TRP A 80 -0.39 -7.04 3.80
CA TRP A 80 -1.63 -7.79 3.58
C TRP A 80 -2.57 -7.74 4.80
N ARG A 81 -2.01 -7.77 6.02
CA ARG A 81 -2.77 -7.56 7.25
C ARG A 81 -3.43 -6.18 7.29
N MET A 82 -2.71 -5.14 6.89
CA MET A 82 -3.24 -3.78 6.77
C MET A 82 -4.44 -3.71 5.83
N LEU A 83 -4.32 -4.30 4.63
CA LEU A 83 -5.41 -4.33 3.66
C LEU A 83 -6.65 -5.01 4.22
N TRP A 84 -6.47 -6.16 4.86
CA TRP A 84 -7.58 -6.93 5.43
C TRP A 84 -8.27 -6.20 6.58
N GLU A 85 -7.50 -5.75 7.58
CA GLU A 85 -8.02 -5.11 8.81
C GLU A 85 -8.72 -3.79 8.52
N ASN A 86 -8.30 -3.07 7.47
CA ASN A 86 -8.86 -1.77 7.09
C ASN A 86 -9.85 -1.88 5.92
N ASN A 87 -10.25 -3.10 5.54
CA ASN A 87 -11.16 -3.36 4.42
C ASN A 87 -10.73 -2.71 3.09
N SER A 88 -9.42 -2.56 2.86
CA SER A 88 -8.87 -1.97 1.64
C SER A 88 -8.70 -3.05 0.57
N THR A 89 -9.54 -3.00 -0.45
CA THR A 89 -9.57 -3.97 -1.56
C THR A 89 -9.10 -3.40 -2.89
N ILE A 90 -8.76 -2.11 -2.93
CA ILE A 90 -8.15 -1.45 -4.09
C ILE A 90 -6.76 -0.97 -3.69
N VAL A 91 -5.75 -1.46 -4.42
CA VAL A 91 -4.35 -1.09 -4.25
C VAL A 91 -3.87 -0.36 -5.50
N VAL A 92 -3.17 0.76 -5.33
CA VAL A 92 -2.56 1.54 -6.38
C VAL A 92 -1.06 1.55 -6.16
N MET A 93 -0.31 1.03 -7.13
CA MET A 93 1.15 1.01 -7.16
C MET A 93 1.64 1.98 -8.23
N LEU A 94 2.46 2.96 -7.84
CA LEU A 94 2.91 4.06 -8.70
C LEU A 94 4.36 3.94 -9.15
N THR A 95 4.99 2.78 -8.96
CA THR A 95 6.37 2.50 -9.36
C THR A 95 6.53 1.13 -10.01
N LYS A 96 7.64 0.94 -10.72
CA LYS A 96 8.12 -0.40 -11.08
C LYS A 96 8.79 -1.05 -9.86
N LEU A 97 9.00 -2.36 -9.88
CA LEU A 97 9.74 -3.05 -8.81
C LEU A 97 11.17 -2.49 -8.66
N ARG A 98 11.81 -2.17 -9.79
CA ARG A 98 13.15 -1.58 -9.85
C ARG A 98 13.17 -0.44 -10.87
N GLU A 99 13.90 0.62 -10.54
CA GLU A 99 14.14 1.80 -11.39
C GLU A 99 15.58 2.25 -11.19
N MET A 100 16.29 2.63 -12.26
CA MET A 100 17.70 3.02 -12.22
C MET A 100 18.58 2.01 -11.45
N GLY A 101 18.29 0.72 -11.58
CA GLY A 101 19.01 -0.38 -10.92
C GLY A 101 18.72 -0.56 -9.42
N ARG A 102 17.90 0.30 -8.80
CA ARG A 102 17.55 0.24 -7.38
C ARG A 102 16.16 -0.33 -7.17
N GLU A 103 15.97 -1.10 -6.11
CA GLU A 103 14.64 -1.56 -5.71
C GLU A 103 13.80 -0.40 -5.19
N LYS A 104 12.60 -0.25 -5.74
CA LYS A 104 11.58 0.70 -5.29
C LYS A 104 10.52 0.01 -4.44
N CYS A 105 10.16 -1.21 -4.82
CA CYS A 105 9.11 -1.98 -4.19
C CYS A 105 9.45 -3.48 -4.27
N HIS A 106 9.32 -4.20 -3.16
CA HIS A 106 9.39 -5.65 -3.18
C HIS A 106 8.14 -6.23 -3.85
N GLN A 107 8.26 -7.35 -4.56
CA GLN A 107 7.09 -8.01 -5.12
C GLN A 107 6.30 -8.71 -4.01
N TYR A 108 5.38 -7.98 -3.39
CA TYR A 108 4.55 -8.44 -2.27
C TYR A 108 3.38 -9.34 -2.69
N TRP A 109 3.26 -9.69 -3.98
CA TRP A 109 2.15 -10.49 -4.51
C TRP A 109 2.64 -11.75 -5.24
N PRO A 110 1.84 -12.83 -5.24
CA PRO A 110 2.12 -14.02 -6.02
C PRO A 110 1.84 -13.79 -7.51
N ALA A 111 2.69 -14.34 -8.38
CA ALA A 111 2.50 -14.27 -9.84
C ALA A 111 1.80 -15.53 -10.39
N GLU A 112 2.32 -16.72 -10.09
CA GLU A 112 1.85 -17.97 -10.74
C GLU A 112 1.03 -18.87 -9.81
N ARG A 113 1.38 -18.91 -8.52
CA ARG A 113 0.78 -19.83 -7.54
C ARG A 113 0.43 -19.06 -6.29
N SER A 114 -0.59 -19.56 -5.60
CA SER A 114 -1.01 -19.03 -4.31
C SER A 114 0.14 -18.92 -3.34
N ALA A 115 0.20 -17.80 -2.62
CA ALA A 115 1.17 -17.58 -1.56
C ALA A 115 0.43 -17.29 -0.25
N ARG A 116 1.03 -17.69 0.87
CA ARG A 116 0.50 -17.43 2.20
C ARG A 116 1.33 -16.35 2.87
N TYR A 117 0.68 -15.28 3.32
CA TYR A 117 1.26 -14.20 4.10
C TYR A 117 0.57 -14.19 5.47
N GLN A 118 1.25 -14.71 6.49
CA GLN A 118 0.66 -14.98 7.80
C GLN A 118 -0.65 -15.82 7.71
N TYR A 119 -1.82 -15.22 7.98
CA TYR A 119 -3.11 -15.88 7.94
C TYR A 119 -3.79 -15.83 6.57
N PHE A 120 -3.27 -15.00 5.65
CA PHE A 120 -3.93 -14.71 4.39
C PHE A 120 -3.34 -15.55 3.27
N VAL A 121 -4.17 -16.36 2.61
CA VAL A 121 -3.83 -17.02 1.35
C VAL A 121 -4.24 -16.10 0.22
N VAL A 122 -3.28 -15.70 -0.61
CA VAL A 122 -3.49 -14.81 -1.75
C VAL A 122 -3.36 -15.65 -3.02
N ASP A 123 -4.48 -15.81 -3.73
CA ASP A 123 -4.55 -16.53 -4.99
C ASP A 123 -4.55 -15.53 -6.16
N PRO A 124 -3.60 -15.61 -7.10
CA PRO A 124 -3.65 -14.79 -8.32
C PRO A 124 -4.76 -15.31 -9.24
N MET A 125 -5.73 -14.44 -9.57
CA MET A 125 -6.91 -14.80 -10.36
C MET A 125 -6.82 -14.34 -11.80
N ALA A 126 -6.38 -13.11 -12.02
CA ALA A 126 -6.24 -12.53 -13.35
C ALA A 126 -5.18 -11.43 -13.36
N GLU A 127 -4.54 -11.26 -14.52
CA GLU A 127 -3.66 -10.13 -14.83
C GLU A 127 -4.01 -9.58 -16.21
N TYR A 128 -4.24 -8.28 -16.29
CA TYR A 128 -4.55 -7.55 -17.52
C TYR A 128 -3.47 -6.50 -17.77
N ASN A 129 -2.75 -6.65 -18.87
CA ASN A 129 -1.70 -5.72 -19.29
C ASN A 129 -2.31 -4.66 -20.20
N MET A 130 -2.47 -3.44 -19.69
CA MET A 130 -2.94 -2.27 -20.43
C MET A 130 -1.73 -1.43 -20.89
N PRO A 131 -1.89 -0.50 -21.85
CA PRO A 131 -0.76 0.25 -22.39
C PRO A 131 0.07 1.01 -21.33
N GLN A 132 -0.56 1.55 -20.28
CA GLN A 132 0.10 2.40 -19.28
C GLN A 132 0.02 1.88 -17.84
N TYR A 133 -0.70 0.77 -17.63
CA TYR A 133 -0.85 0.16 -16.33
C TYR A 133 -1.14 -1.33 -16.42
N ILE A 134 -0.99 -2.02 -15.29
CA ILE A 134 -1.34 -3.43 -15.14
C ILE A 134 -2.44 -3.53 -14.08
N LEU A 135 -3.50 -4.28 -14.35
CA LEU A 135 -4.51 -4.64 -13.37
C LEU A 135 -4.34 -6.10 -12.97
N ARG A 136 -4.16 -6.36 -11.67
CA ARG A 136 -4.14 -7.70 -11.09
C ARG A 136 -5.32 -7.91 -10.18
N GLU A 137 -5.96 -9.06 -10.28
CA GLU A 137 -7.01 -9.49 -9.36
C GLU A 137 -6.52 -10.65 -8.50
N PHE A 138 -6.72 -10.52 -7.19
CA PHE A 138 -6.37 -11.53 -6.21
C PHE A 138 -7.61 -11.95 -5.43
N LYS A 139 -7.74 -13.23 -5.15
CA LYS A 139 -8.63 -13.69 -4.08
C LYS A 139 -7.80 -13.83 -2.82
N VAL A 140 -8.18 -13.11 -1.78
CA VAL A 140 -7.54 -13.16 -0.47
C VAL A 140 -8.46 -13.90 0.47
N THR A 141 -7.98 -15.00 1.07
CA THR A 141 -8.74 -15.83 2.00
C THR A 141 -8.07 -15.82 3.37
N ASP A 142 -8.81 -15.48 4.41
CA ASP A 142 -8.35 -15.61 5.80
C ASP A 142 -8.47 -17.08 6.23
N ALA A 143 -7.32 -17.74 6.42
CA ALA A 143 -7.27 -19.16 6.75
C ALA A 143 -7.80 -19.47 8.17
N ARG A 144 -8.09 -18.47 8.99
CA ARG A 144 -8.61 -18.66 10.36
C ARG A 144 -10.10 -18.97 10.36
N ASP A 145 -10.86 -18.34 9.47
CA ASP A 145 -12.33 -18.43 9.41
C ASP A 145 -12.88 -18.75 8.00
N GLY A 146 -12.03 -18.78 6.98
CA GLY A 146 -12.39 -19.09 5.60
C GLY A 146 -13.04 -17.95 4.83
N GLN A 147 -13.18 -16.75 5.42
CA GLN A 147 -13.71 -15.59 4.71
C GLN A 147 -12.77 -15.19 3.58
N SER A 148 -13.34 -14.73 2.46
CA SER A 148 -12.55 -14.29 1.31
C SER A 148 -13.03 -12.97 0.72
N ARG A 149 -12.10 -12.21 0.14
CA ARG A 149 -12.34 -10.94 -0.55
C ARG A 149 -11.55 -10.89 -1.86
N THR A 150 -12.06 -10.16 -2.85
CA THR A 150 -11.29 -9.85 -4.05
C THR A 150 -10.53 -8.54 -3.83
N VAL A 151 -9.21 -8.58 -3.98
CA VAL A 151 -8.34 -7.40 -3.95
C VAL A 151 -7.85 -7.12 -5.36
N ARG A 152 -7.95 -5.87 -5.81
CA ARG A 152 -7.50 -5.42 -7.13
C ARG A 152 -6.33 -4.48 -6.99
N GLN A 153 -5.24 -4.79 -7.68
CA GLN A 153 -4.04 -3.96 -7.72
C GLN A 153 -3.91 -3.31 -9.09
N PHE A 154 -3.82 -2.00 -9.11
CA PHE A 154 -3.56 -1.16 -10.27
C PHE A 154 -2.12 -0.68 -10.20
N GLN A 155 -1.26 -1.12 -11.10
CA GLN A 155 0.13 -0.67 -11.19
C GLN A 155 0.31 0.26 -12.38
N PHE A 156 0.56 1.54 -12.15
CA PHE A 156 0.92 2.48 -13.21
C PHE A 156 2.38 2.24 -13.64
N THR A 157 2.61 1.96 -14.92
CA THR A 157 3.93 1.51 -15.43
C THR A 157 4.62 2.54 -16.31
N ASP A 158 3.93 3.60 -16.70
CA ASP A 158 4.39 4.62 -17.65
C ASP A 158 4.95 5.90 -16.98
N TRP A 159 5.21 5.84 -15.67
CA TRP A 159 5.93 6.94 -14.99
C TRP A 159 7.42 6.89 -15.38
N PRO A 160 8.02 8.02 -15.83
CA PRO A 160 9.42 8.04 -16.23
C PRO A 160 10.36 7.89 -15.02
N GLU A 161 11.44 7.12 -15.16
CA GLU A 161 12.42 6.92 -14.07
C GLU A 161 13.12 8.21 -13.62
N GLN A 162 13.10 9.25 -14.47
CA GLN A 162 13.59 10.58 -14.15
C GLN A 162 12.53 11.64 -14.50
N GLY A 163 12.25 12.53 -13.55
CA GLY A 163 11.30 13.62 -13.73
C GLY A 163 9.84 13.19 -13.55
N VAL A 164 8.97 13.75 -14.37
CA VAL A 164 7.52 13.54 -14.34
C VAL A 164 6.99 13.31 -15.76
N PRO A 165 5.82 12.68 -15.94
CA PRO A 165 5.20 12.53 -17.24
C PRO A 165 5.06 13.87 -17.98
N LYS A 166 5.30 13.87 -19.29
CA LYS A 166 5.20 15.08 -20.14
C LYS A 166 3.77 15.60 -20.28
N SER A 167 2.80 14.70 -20.17
CA SER A 167 1.36 14.97 -20.18
C SER A 167 0.71 14.17 -19.04
N GLY A 168 -0.34 14.73 -18.44
CA GLY A 168 -1.13 14.05 -17.41
C GLY A 168 -2.20 13.11 -17.96
N GLU A 169 -2.45 13.09 -19.28
CA GLU A 169 -3.57 12.37 -19.91
C GLU A 169 -3.69 10.91 -19.47
N GLY A 170 -2.60 10.15 -19.60
CA GLY A 170 -2.58 8.74 -19.21
C GLY A 170 -2.76 8.51 -17.71
N PHE A 171 -2.23 9.43 -16.89
CA PHE A 171 -2.38 9.34 -15.44
C PHE A 171 -3.80 9.73 -14.98
N ILE A 172 -4.46 10.66 -15.68
CA ILE A 172 -5.86 11.03 -15.45
C ILE A 172 -6.79 9.87 -15.81
N ASP A 173 -6.58 9.20 -16.96
CA ASP A 173 -7.35 7.99 -17.31
C ASP A 173 -7.15 6.91 -16.25
N PHE A 174 -5.90 6.65 -15.84
CA PHE A 174 -5.59 5.68 -14.78
C PHE A 174 -6.34 5.96 -13.47
N ILE A 175 -6.34 7.22 -12.98
CA ILE A 175 -7.13 7.63 -11.81
C ILE A 175 -8.62 7.35 -12.05
N GLY A 176 -9.13 7.67 -13.23
CA GLY A 176 -10.50 7.39 -13.65
C GLY A 176 -10.85 5.90 -13.57
N GLN A 177 -9.98 5.01 -14.08
CA GLN A 177 -10.21 3.56 -14.03
C GLN A 177 -10.20 3.00 -12.60
N VAL A 178 -9.29 3.48 -11.73
CA VAL A 178 -9.25 3.08 -10.32
C VAL A 178 -10.57 3.43 -9.61
N HIS A 179 -11.01 4.68 -9.74
CA HIS A 179 -12.23 5.15 -9.08
C HIS A 179 -13.50 4.52 -9.67
N LYS A 180 -13.58 4.40 -10.99
CA LYS A 180 -14.67 3.69 -11.68
C LYS A 180 -14.79 2.24 -11.19
N THR A 181 -13.66 1.55 -11.05
CA THR A 181 -13.64 0.16 -10.56
C THR A 181 -14.10 0.07 -9.10
N LYS A 182 -13.64 0.98 -8.23
CA LYS A 182 -14.09 1.04 -6.84
C LYS A 182 -15.62 1.19 -6.75
N GLU A 183 -16.19 2.10 -7.54
CA GLU A 183 -17.63 2.35 -7.57
C GLU A 183 -18.41 1.18 -8.18
N GLN A 184 -17.96 0.65 -9.32
CA GLN A 184 -18.63 -0.45 -10.03
C GLN A 184 -18.78 -1.71 -9.16
N PHE A 185 -17.78 -2.01 -8.34
CA PHE A 185 -17.81 -3.18 -7.45
C PHE A 185 -18.28 -2.85 -6.03
N GLY A 186 -18.76 -1.63 -5.77
CA GLY A 186 -19.28 -1.22 -4.45
C GLY A 186 -18.27 -1.41 -3.32
N GLN A 187 -17.00 -1.08 -3.55
CA GLN A 187 -15.95 -1.25 -2.55
C GLN A 187 -15.92 -0.04 -1.63
N ASP A 188 -16.28 -0.20 -0.36
CA ASP A 188 -16.44 0.93 0.57
C ASP A 188 -15.14 1.36 1.26
N GLY A 189 -14.19 0.44 1.44
CA GLY A 189 -12.93 0.73 2.15
C GLY A 189 -12.00 1.72 1.44
N PRO A 190 -10.91 2.12 2.11
CA PRO A 190 -9.95 3.07 1.58
C PRO A 190 -9.17 2.49 0.39
N ILE A 191 -8.73 3.36 -0.51
CA ILE A 191 -7.77 2.99 -1.56
C ILE A 191 -6.36 3.05 -0.96
N SER A 192 -5.63 1.95 -0.99
CA SER A 192 -4.22 1.93 -0.56
C SER A 192 -3.32 2.36 -1.71
N VAL A 193 -2.53 3.42 -1.54
CA VAL A 193 -1.66 4.00 -2.57
C VAL A 193 -0.20 3.96 -2.10
N HIS A 194 0.70 3.45 -2.94
CA HIS A 194 2.14 3.40 -2.65
C HIS A 194 3.02 3.66 -3.86
N CYS A 195 4.27 4.05 -3.58
CA CYS A 195 5.35 4.27 -4.55
C CYS A 195 6.70 3.80 -3.98
#